data_AF-A0A0H3DK85-F1
#
_entry.id   AF-A0A0H3DK85-F1
#
_cell.length_a   1.000
_cell.length_b   1.000
_cell.length_c   1.000
_cell.angle_alpha   90.00
_cell.angle_beta   90.00
_cell.angle_gamma   90.00
#
_symmetry.space_group_name_H-M   'P 1'
#
loop_
_entity.id
_entity.type
_entity.pdbx_description
1 polymer ?
#
loop_
_entity_poly.entity_id
_entity_poly.type
_entity_poly.pdbx_seq_one_letter_code
_entity_poly.pdbx_strand_id
1 'polypeptide(L)'
;MSRRSKYPEQFRRDAIELVNSSDRPLRQIARELGVNHETLRSWVNVAKQAAEAGPPAEDPAVTDEVARLRKQVAELQKEKEILRKAAAYFAREMDR
;
A
#
# COMPACT_ATOMS: atom_id res chain seq x y z
N MET A 1 -6.76 19.31 -7.14
CA MET A 1 -5.61 18.44 -7.45
C MET A 1 -4.65 18.46 -6.26
N SER A 2 -4.46 17.35 -5.56
CA SER A 2 -3.54 17.31 -4.41
C SER A 2 -2.11 17.52 -4.89
N ARG A 3 -1.39 18.51 -4.34
CA ARG A 3 0.03 18.70 -4.66
C ARG A 3 0.79 17.46 -4.19
N ARG A 4 1.57 16.87 -5.08
CA ARG A 4 2.45 15.76 -4.77
C ARG A 4 3.39 16.18 -3.65
N SER A 5 3.25 15.57 -2.48
CA SER A 5 4.12 15.83 -1.33
C SER A 5 5.58 15.58 -1.73
N LYS A 6 6.50 16.46 -1.32
CA LYS A 6 7.95 16.28 -1.51
C LYS A 6 8.47 15.03 -0.79
N TYR A 7 7.74 14.57 0.23
CA TYR A 7 8.11 13.43 1.06
C TYR A 7 7.37 12.17 0.61
N PRO A 8 8.09 11.04 0.42
CA PRO A 8 7.48 9.74 0.17
C PRO A 8 6.48 9.36 1.25
N GLU A 9 5.46 8.57 0.88
CA GLU A 9 4.44 8.12 1.84
C GLU A 9 5.03 7.26 2.95
N GLN A 10 5.95 6.36 2.61
CA GLN A 10 6.65 5.51 3.58
C GLN A 10 7.39 6.35 4.62
N PHE A 11 8.15 7.36 4.18
CA PHE A 11 8.87 8.27 5.08
C PHE A 11 7.92 9.00 6.03
N ARG A 12 6.75 9.43 5.55
CA ARG A 12 5.74 10.06 6.40
C ARG A 12 5.21 9.10 7.44
N ARG A 13 4.94 7.83 7.08
CA ARG A 13 4.47 6.80 8.02
C ARG A 13 5.51 6.52 9.10
N ASP A 14 6.76 6.27 8.71
CA ASP A 14 7.85 5.98 9.63
C ASP A 14 8.11 7.16 10.59
N ALA A 15 8.01 8.40 10.10
CA ALA A 15 8.16 9.60 10.92
C ALA A 15 7.02 9.76 11.95
N ILE A 16 5.78 9.43 11.58
CA ILE A 16 4.64 9.44 12.51
C ILE A 16 4.81 8.34 13.56
N GLU A 17 5.21 7.14 13.14
CA GLU A 17 5.47 6.02 14.05
C GLU A 17 6.57 6.36 15.06
N LEU A 18 7.66 6.98 14.62
CA LEU A 18 8.74 7.42 15.50
C LEU A 18 8.27 8.45 16.53
N VAL A 19 7.38 9.36 16.16
CA VAL A 19 6.78 10.32 17.10
C VAL A 19 5.87 9.62 18.11
N ASN A 20 5.12 8.60 17.68
CA ASN A 20 4.20 7.88 18.56
C ASN A 20 4.91 6.89 19.49
N SER A 21 6.03 6.31 19.07
CA SER A 21 6.79 5.31 19.83
C SER A 21 7.87 5.91 20.74
N SER A 22 8.25 7.17 20.53
CA SER A 22 9.26 7.84 21.35
C SER A 22 8.67 8.92 22.25
N ASP A 23 9.18 9.01 23.48
CA ASP A 23 8.82 10.06 24.46
C ASP A 23 9.60 11.38 24.20
N ARG A 24 10.13 11.55 22.98
CA ARG A 24 10.98 12.67 22.61
C ARG A 24 10.13 13.84 22.09
N PRO A 25 10.55 15.09 22.31
CA PRO A 25 9.80 16.23 21.80
C PRO A 25 9.78 16.24 20.27
N LEU A 26 8.61 16.48 19.69
CA LEU A 26 8.38 16.49 18.24
C LEU A 26 9.38 17.38 17.48
N ARG A 27 9.79 18.52 18.06
CA ARG A 27 10.78 19.44 17.48
C ARG A 27 12.16 18.81 17.34
N GLN A 28 12.56 17.97 18.29
CA GLN A 28 13.83 17.25 18.21
C GLN A 28 13.79 16.21 17.08
N ILE A 29 12.72 15.42 17.03
CA ILE A 29 12.52 14.40 15.98
C ILE A 29 12.48 15.06 14.59
N ALA A 30 11.76 16.18 14.45
CA ALA A 30 11.71 16.94 13.21
C ALA A 30 13.10 17.41 12.75
N ARG A 31 13.93 17.89 13.68
CA ARG A 31 15.31 18.32 13.40
C ARG A 31 16.19 17.14 12.95
N GLU A 32 16.08 15.99 13.61
CA GLU A 32 16.82 14.77 13.26
C GLU A 32 16.43 14.25 11.87
N LEU A 33 15.14 14.32 11.53
CA LEU A 33 14.62 13.90 10.22
C LEU A 33 14.83 14.95 9.11
N GLY A 34 15.30 16.16 9.44
CA GLY A 34 15.42 17.26 8.48
C GLY A 34 14.09 17.78 7.95
N VAL A 35 13.00 17.62 8.71
CA VAL A 35 11.64 18.04 8.35
C VAL A 35 11.23 19.26 9.18
N ASN A 36 10.43 20.16 8.63
CA ASN A 36 9.83 21.24 9.41
C ASN A 36 8.90 20.65 10.49
N HIS A 37 9.03 21.12 11.74
CA HIS A 37 8.24 20.61 12.86
C HIS A 37 6.73 20.82 12.66
N GLU A 38 6.30 21.89 12.00
CA GLU A 38 4.88 22.10 11.70
C GLU A 38 4.35 21.08 10.69
N THR A 39 5.19 20.66 9.74
CA THR A 39 4.84 19.60 8.78
C THR A 39 4.68 18.27 9.49
N LEU A 40 5.63 17.91 10.36
CA LEU A 40 5.54 16.67 11.15
C LEU A 40 4.33 16.69 12.09
N ARG A 41 4.03 17.83 12.72
CA ARG A 41 2.85 18.02 13.56
C ARG A 41 1.55 17.83 12.78
N SER A 42 1.46 18.42 11.58
CA SER A 42 0.30 18.24 10.69
C SER A 42 0.09 16.76 10.36
N TRP A 43 1.17 16.02 10.08
CA TRP A 43 1.08 14.59 9.76
C TRP A 43 0.55 13.76 10.93
N VAL A 44 1.07 13.99 12.13
CA VAL A 44 0.62 13.31 13.36
C VAL A 44 -0.84 13.64 13.66
N ASN A 45 -1.25 14.90 13.53
CA ASN A 45 -2.65 15.29 13.75
C ASN A 45 -3.60 14.62 12.75
N VAL A 46 -3.25 14.58 11.47
CA VAL A 46 -4.05 13.90 10.45
C VAL A 46 -4.13 12.39 10.73
N ALA A 47 -3.03 11.77 11.16
CA ALA A 47 -3.03 10.36 11.53
C ALA A 47 -3.89 10.06 12.77
N LYS A 48 -3.85 10.94 13.78
CA LYS A 48 -4.71 10.85 14.96
C LYS A 48 -6.19 10.98 14.59
N GLN A 49 -6.54 11.98 13.77
CA GLN A 49 -7.90 12.15 13.29
C GLN A 49 -8.38 10.96 12.45
N ALA A 50 -7.52 10.38 11.62
CA ALA A 50 -7.86 9.17 10.86
C ALA A 50 -8.06 7.95 11.76
N ALA A 51 -7.29 7.82 12.85
CA ALA A 51 -7.48 6.76 13.83
C ALA A 51 -8.79 6.93 14.63
N GLU A 52 -9.14 8.17 14.99
CA GLU A 52 -10.39 8.50 15.71
C GLU A 52 -11.64 8.40 14.81
N ALA A 53 -11.50 8.71 13.52
CA ALA A 53 -12.58 8.63 12.53
C ALA A 53 -12.93 7.18 12.14
N GLY A 54 -12.14 6.19 12.58
CA GLY A 54 -12.24 4.81 12.12
C GLY A 54 -11.72 4.65 10.67
N PRO A 55 -11.60 3.40 10.17
CA PRO A 55 -11.26 3.19 8.77
C PRO A 55 -12.25 3.98 7.90
N PRO A 56 -11.77 4.74 6.90
CA PRO A 56 -12.68 5.35 5.94
C PRO A 56 -13.57 4.22 5.41
N ALA A 57 -14.88 4.45 5.35
CA ALA A 57 -15.80 3.49 4.75
C ALA A 57 -15.21 3.05 3.41
N GLU A 58 -14.81 1.77 3.32
CA GLU A 58 -14.32 1.22 2.07
C GLU A 58 -15.44 1.44 1.06
N ASP A 59 -15.15 2.17 -0.01
CA ASP A 59 -16.14 2.43 -1.05
C ASP A 59 -16.60 1.05 -1.57
N PRO A 60 -17.89 0.69 -1.42
CA PRO A 60 -18.37 -0.63 -1.79
C PRO A 60 -18.09 -0.95 -3.26
N ALA A 61 -17.99 0.07 -4.12
CA ALA A 61 -17.61 -0.10 -5.52
C ALA A 61 -16.15 -0.60 -5.67
N VAL A 62 -15.24 -0.15 -4.79
CA VAL A 62 -13.84 -0.58 -4.79
C VAL A 62 -13.70 -2.01 -4.27
N THR A 63 -14.47 -2.39 -3.25
CA THR A 63 -14.44 -3.77 -2.73
C THR A 63 -14.96 -4.78 -3.74
N ASP A 64 -16.03 -4.45 -4.45
CA ASP A 64 -16.61 -5.30 -5.49
C ASP A 64 -15.68 -5.46 -6.68
N GLU A 65 -15.02 -4.39 -7.11
CA GLU A 65 -14.05 -4.43 -8.21
C GLU A 65 -12.82 -5.28 -7.83
N VAL A 66 -12.31 -5.16 -6.60
CA VAL A 66 -11.22 -6.00 -6.11
C VAL A 66 -11.60 -7.48 -6.09
N ALA A 67 -12.81 -7.83 -5.65
CA ALA A 67 -13.29 -9.20 -5.66
C ALA A 67 -13.41 -9.74 -7.09
N ARG A 68 -13.96 -8.94 -8.01
CA ARG A 68 -14.08 -9.27 -9.42
C ARG A 68 -12.72 -9.50 -10.08
N LEU A 69 -11.75 -8.62 -9.83
CA LEU A 69 -10.40 -8.72 -10.38
C LEU A 69 -9.67 -9.97 -9.85
N ARG A 70 -9.81 -10.28 -8.56
CA ARG A 70 -9.23 -11.51 -7.98
C ARG A 70 -9.78 -12.78 -8.65
N LYS A 71 -11.09 -12.82 -8.94
CA LYS A 71 -11.70 -13.94 -9.66
C LYS A 71 -11.15 -14.07 -11.08
N GLN A 72 -10.99 -12.96 -11.80
CA GLN A 72 -10.40 -12.97 -13.15
C GLN A 72 -8.96 -13.46 -13.15
N VAL A 73 -8.14 -13.00 -12.19
CA VAL A 73 -6.74 -13.45 -12.07
C VAL A 73 -6.68 -14.97 -11.82
N ALA A 74 -7.52 -15.49 -10.94
CA ALA A 74 -7.56 -16.93 -10.66
C ALA A 74 -7.95 -17.75 -11.90
N GLU A 75 -8.89 -17.26 -12.71
CA GLU A 75 -9.30 -17.96 -13.92
C GLU A 75 -8.20 -17.94 -15.00
N LEU A 76 -7.61 -16.78 -15.24
CA LEU A 76 -6.50 -16.63 -16.18
C LEU A 76 -5.27 -17.48 -15.79
N GLN A 77 -5.02 -17.66 -14.49
CA GLN A 77 -3.96 -18.55 -14.01
C GLN A 77 -4.25 -20.01 -14.36
N LYS A 78 -5.49 -20.48 -14.18
CA LYS A 78 -5.88 -21.85 -14.56
C LYS A 78 -5.74 -22.06 -16.07
N GLU A 79 -6.20 -21.13 -16.89
CA GLU A 79 -6.06 -21.21 -18.35
C GLU A 79 -4.58 -21.30 -18.75
N LYS A 80 -3.73 -20.46 -18.16
CA LYS A 80 -2.28 -20.52 -18.37
C LYS A 80 -1.68 -21.86 -17.98
N GLU A 81 -2.12 -22.46 -16.87
CA GLU A 81 -1.64 -23.78 -16.45
C GLU A 81 -2.06 -24.88 -17.42
N ILE A 82 -3.31 -24.86 -17.91
CA ILE A 82 -3.80 -25.82 -18.90
C ILE A 82 -2.98 -25.71 -20.18
N LEU A 83 -2.81 -24.49 -20.70
CA LEU A 83 -2.01 -24.24 -21.91
C LEU A 83 -0.56 -24.68 -21.73
N ARG A 84 0.03 -24.44 -20.55
CA ARG A 84 1.40 -24.86 -20.25
C ARG A 84 1.54 -26.39 -20.20
N LYS A 85 0.56 -27.08 -19.60
CA LYS A 85 0.52 -28.55 -19.58
C LYS A 85 0.36 -29.12 -20.98
N ALA A 86 -0.51 -28.55 -21.79
CA ALA A 86 -0.69 -28.94 -23.19
C ALA A 86 0.59 -28.72 -24.00
N ALA A 87 1.22 -27.55 -23.91
CA ALA A 87 2.48 -27.27 -24.58
C ALA A 87 3.60 -28.23 -24.16
N ALA A 88 3.70 -28.55 -22.87
CA ALA A 88 4.68 -29.52 -22.37
C ALA A 88 4.41 -30.96 -22.85
N TYR A 89 3.14 -31.35 -22.96
CA TYR A 89 2.74 -32.63 -23.53
C TYR A 89 3.13 -32.72 -25.01
N PHE A 90 2.76 -31.72 -25.82
CA PHE A 90 3.08 -31.69 -27.25
C PHE A 90 4.60 -31.64 -27.50
N ALA A 91 5.36 -30.87 -26.74
CA ALA A 91 6.82 -30.85 -26.86
C ALA A 91 7.44 -32.24 -26.65
N ARG A 92 6.96 -33.00 -25.65
CA ARG A 92 7.43 -34.37 -25.39
C ARG A 92 7.05 -35.36 -26.49
N GLU A 93 5.92 -35.17 -27.15
CA GLU A 93 5.46 -36.05 -28.23
C GLU A 93 6.19 -35.77 -29.56
N MET A 94 6.64 -34.53 -29.78
CA MET A 94 7.42 -34.13 -30.96
C MET A 94 8.92 -34.52 -30.88
N ASP A 95 9.45 -34.74 -29.68
CA ASP A 95 10.85 -35.16 -29.45
C ASP A 95 11.05 -36.69 -29.55
N ARG A 96 10.01 -37.46 -29.92
CA ARG A 96 10.02 -38.92 -30.01
C ARG A 96 10.07 -39.41 -31.46
#